data_AF-A0AAV0N9E9-F1
#
_entry.id   AF-A0AAV0N9E9-F1
#
_cell.length_a   1.000
_cell.length_b   1.000
_cell.length_c   1.000
_cell.angle_alpha   90.00
_cell.angle_beta   90.00
_cell.angle_gamma   90.00
#
_symmetry.space_group_name_H-M   'P 1'
#
loop_
_entity.id
_entity.type
_entity.pdbx_description
1 polymer ?
#
loop_
_entity_poly.entity_id
_entity_poly.type
_entity_poly.pdbx_seq_one_letter_code
_entity_poly.pdbx_strand_id
1 'polypeptide(L)'
;MSHWPEQPVNVIIKWLKDHNRSFIVADFGCGDARLAKNVKNKVFSFDLISKDPSVIACDMSKTPLDSSTVDVAVFCLSLMGTDYPSYLNEAQRVLKPGGWLLIAEVKSRFDPITGGADPNKFVKAISELGFTSVLKDFSNKMFILFHFQKKKRESSKSKAIEWPELKPCLYKRR
;
A
#
# COMPACT_ATOMS: atom_id res chain seq x y z
N MET A 1 2.08 3.11 25.84
CA MET A 1 2.19 2.90 24.37
C MET A 1 2.21 1.41 24.13
N SER A 2 1.17 0.84 23.52
CA SER A 2 1.10 -0.58 23.23
C SER A 2 2.18 -0.94 22.21
N HIS A 3 3.23 -1.63 22.65
CA HIS A 3 4.30 -2.11 21.77
C HIS A 3 3.70 -3.18 20.87
N TRP A 4 3.63 -2.89 19.55
CA TRP A 4 3.30 -3.93 18.59
C TRP A 4 4.43 -4.96 18.62
N PRO A 5 4.13 -6.27 18.74
CA PRO A 5 5.17 -7.30 18.77
C PRO A 5 5.99 -7.32 17.46
N GLU A 6 5.37 -6.89 16.36
CA GLU A 6 6.00 -6.70 15.07
C GLU A 6 5.38 -5.49 14.39
N GLN A 7 6.21 -4.67 13.75
CA GLN A 7 5.73 -3.53 12.97
C GLN A 7 5.58 -3.91 11.49
N PRO A 8 4.51 -3.49 10.80
CA PRO A 8 4.26 -3.89 9.41
C PRO A 8 5.38 -3.46 8.47
N VAL A 9 6.00 -2.29 8.71
CA VAL A 9 7.16 -1.83 7.93
C VAL A 9 8.33 -2.81 8.01
N ASN A 10 8.54 -3.49 9.14
CA ASN A 10 9.62 -4.48 9.28
C ASN A 10 9.33 -5.72 8.43
N VAL A 11 8.06 -6.14 8.32
CA VAL A 11 7.65 -7.25 7.43
C VAL A 11 7.91 -6.90 5.98
N ILE A 12 7.59 -5.68 5.56
CA ILE A 12 7.81 -5.19 4.20
C ILE A 12 9.30 -5.04 3.90
N ILE A 13 10.10 -4.52 4.84
CA ILE A 13 11.57 -4.46 4.73
C ILE A 13 12.14 -5.87 4.52
N LYS A 14 11.68 -6.85 5.30
CA LYS A 14 12.11 -8.24 5.16
C LYS A 14 11.74 -8.78 3.77
N TRP A 15 10.49 -8.58 3.34
CA TRP A 15 10.04 -8.99 2.01
C TRP A 15 10.94 -8.42 0.91
N LEU A 16 11.24 -7.11 0.93
CA LEU A 16 12.13 -6.49 -0.06
C LEU A 16 13.56 -7.05 -0.04
N LYS A 17 14.10 -7.33 1.15
CA LYS A 17 15.45 -7.92 1.31
C LYS A 17 15.56 -9.35 0.77
N ASP A 18 14.47 -10.11 0.89
CA ASP A 18 14.36 -11.49 0.41
C ASP A 18 14.02 -11.55 -1.09
N HIS A 19 13.70 -10.41 -1.71
CA HIS A 19 13.40 -10.25 -3.14
C HIS A 19 14.52 -9.51 -3.88
N ASN A 20 14.21 -9.03 -5.08
CA ASN A 20 15.19 -8.40 -5.96
C ASN A 20 15.64 -7.03 -5.42
N ARG A 21 16.93 -6.89 -5.15
CA ARG A 21 17.56 -5.64 -4.71
C ARG A 21 17.52 -4.52 -5.76
N SER A 22 17.32 -4.87 -7.03
CA SER A 22 17.18 -3.92 -8.13
C SER A 22 15.76 -3.40 -8.31
N PHE A 23 14.78 -3.87 -7.53
CA PHE A 23 13.44 -3.29 -7.58
C PHE A 23 13.47 -1.83 -7.17
N ILE A 24 12.79 -1.01 -7.98
CA ILE A 24 12.47 0.38 -7.68
C ILE A 24 11.14 0.38 -6.90
N VAL A 25 11.15 1.00 -5.74
CA VAL A 25 10.03 1.00 -4.79
C VAL A 25 9.40 2.40 -4.72
N ALA A 26 8.08 2.48 -4.69
CA ALA A 26 7.33 3.66 -4.26
C ALA A 26 6.70 3.39 -2.89
N ASP A 27 7.02 4.22 -1.90
CA ASP A 27 6.47 4.16 -0.54
C ASP A 27 5.45 5.29 -0.35
N PHE A 28 4.16 4.94 -0.44
CA PHE A 28 3.05 5.89 -0.38
C PHE A 28 2.66 6.15 1.09
N GLY A 29 2.78 7.40 1.54
CA GLY A 29 2.55 7.77 2.95
C GLY A 29 3.68 7.26 3.85
N CYS A 30 4.92 7.52 3.44
CA CYS A 30 6.15 6.97 4.02
C CYS A 30 6.49 7.49 5.42
N GLY A 31 5.86 8.57 5.89
CA GLY A 31 6.18 9.24 7.15
C GLY A 31 7.64 9.69 7.23
N ASP A 32 8.40 9.04 8.12
CA ASP A 32 9.81 9.31 8.38
C ASP A 32 10.78 8.56 7.45
N ALA A 33 10.28 8.03 6.32
CA ALA A 33 11.02 7.27 5.33
C ALA A 33 11.76 6.04 5.90
N ARG A 34 11.20 5.42 6.95
CA ARG A 34 11.83 4.25 7.59
C ARG A 34 12.06 3.10 6.63
N LEU A 35 11.20 2.87 5.64
CA LEU A 35 11.40 1.83 4.64
C LEU A 35 12.69 2.08 3.85
N ALA A 36 12.83 3.28 3.27
CA ALA A 36 13.99 3.69 2.48
C ALA A 36 15.30 3.58 3.26
N LYS A 37 15.29 3.94 4.54
CA LYS A 37 16.47 3.86 5.42
C LYS A 37 16.97 2.45 5.73
N ASN A 38 16.16 1.42 5.45
CA ASN A 38 16.42 0.05 5.89
C ASN A 38 16.57 -0.96 4.75
N VAL A 39 16.52 -0.53 3.49
CA VAL A 39 16.69 -1.39 2.30
C VAL A 39 17.76 -0.82 1.37
N LYS A 40 18.32 -1.67 0.50
CA LYS A 40 19.28 -1.26 -0.54
C LYS A 40 18.61 -0.81 -1.83
N ASN A 41 17.31 -1.08 -1.97
CA ASN A 41 16.50 -0.71 -3.11
C ASN A 41 16.47 0.82 -3.29
N LYS A 42 16.29 1.27 -4.53
CA LYS A 42 15.91 2.68 -4.77
C LYS A 42 14.46 2.85 -4.32
N VAL A 43 14.23 3.75 -3.34
CA VAL A 43 12.90 4.02 -2.80
C VAL A 43 12.52 5.48 -3.04
N PHE A 44 11.43 5.70 -3.79
CA PHE A 44 10.75 6.98 -3.83
C PHE A 44 9.77 7.06 -2.66
N SER A 45 10.03 7.97 -1.73
CA SER A 45 9.25 8.11 -0.50
C SER A 45 8.30 9.30 -0.63
N PHE A 46 7.00 9.09 -0.52
CA PHE A 46 5.97 10.12 -0.67
C PHE A 46 5.24 10.36 0.65
N ASP A 47 5.08 11.62 1.04
CA ASP A 47 4.20 12.00 2.15
C ASP A 47 3.65 13.42 1.90
N LEU A 48 2.54 13.79 2.53
CA LEU A 48 1.97 15.13 2.37
C LEU A 48 2.86 16.19 3.03
N ILE A 49 3.45 15.85 4.18
CA ILE A 49 4.34 16.71 4.94
C ILE A 49 5.46 15.84 5.51
N SER A 50 6.72 16.25 5.30
CA SER A 50 7.85 15.58 5.93
C SER A 50 8.93 16.57 6.35
N LYS A 51 9.65 16.20 7.42
CA LYS A 51 10.88 16.87 7.86
C LYS A 51 12.12 16.23 7.26
N ASP A 52 11.98 15.09 6.60
CA ASP A 52 13.08 14.37 5.98
C ASP A 52 13.26 14.85 4.54
N PRO A 53 14.43 15.41 4.16
CA PRO A 53 14.65 15.97 2.83
C PRO A 53 14.67 14.93 1.71
N SER A 54 14.76 13.63 2.05
CA SER A 54 14.66 12.54 1.07
C SER A 54 13.21 12.21 0.68
N VAL A 55 12.22 12.75 1.42
CA VAL A 55 10.81 12.55 1.15
C VAL A 55 10.32 13.58 0.15
N ILE A 56 9.62 13.10 -0.88
CA ILE A 56 8.94 13.93 -1.86
C ILE A 56 7.60 14.34 -1.25
N ALA A 57 7.51 15.61 -0.87
CA ALA A 57 6.28 16.19 -0.34
C ALA A 57 5.23 16.33 -1.46
N CYS A 58 4.20 15.48 -1.46
CA CYS A 58 3.11 15.53 -2.44
C CYS A 58 1.83 14.85 -1.93
N ASP A 59 0.71 15.14 -2.59
CA ASP A 59 -0.48 14.30 -2.47
C ASP A 59 -0.22 12.95 -3.14
N MET A 60 -0.34 11.86 -2.39
CA MET A 60 -0.03 10.52 -2.88
C MET A 60 -1.05 9.99 -3.91
N SER A 61 -2.19 10.68 -4.10
CA SER A 61 -3.11 10.45 -5.22
C SER A 61 -2.55 10.92 -6.57
N LYS A 62 -1.48 11.74 -6.56
CA LYS A 62 -0.86 12.29 -7.77
C LYS A 62 0.64 12.53 -7.53
N THR A 63 1.41 11.46 -7.60
CA THR A 63 2.87 11.50 -7.48
C THR A 63 3.51 12.12 -8.73
N PRO A 64 4.74 12.66 -8.61
CA PRO A 64 5.49 13.19 -9.76
C PRO A 64 6.12 12.11 -10.64
N LEU A 65 5.84 10.82 -10.42
CA LEU A 65 6.42 9.74 -11.20
C LEU A 65 5.70 9.53 -12.52
N ASP A 66 6.42 9.09 -13.54
CA ASP A 66 5.83 8.62 -14.79
C ASP A 66 5.11 7.28 -14.60
N SER A 67 4.21 6.98 -15.53
CA SER A 67 3.49 5.70 -15.55
C SER A 67 4.46 4.54 -15.77
N SER A 68 4.22 3.40 -15.13
CA SER A 68 5.07 2.20 -15.23
C SER A 68 6.56 2.41 -14.90
N THR A 69 6.84 3.22 -13.88
CA THR A 69 8.21 3.53 -13.42
C THR A 69 8.72 2.55 -12.37
N VAL A 70 7.85 2.06 -11.48
CA VAL A 70 8.27 1.30 -10.28
C VAL A 70 7.91 -0.18 -10.36
N ASP A 71 8.70 -1.00 -9.67
CA ASP A 71 8.52 -2.45 -9.59
C ASP A 71 7.66 -2.85 -8.38
N VAL A 72 7.67 -2.04 -7.32
CA VAL A 72 6.92 -2.27 -6.08
C VAL A 72 6.27 -0.98 -5.61
N ALA A 73 4.99 -1.01 -5.27
CA ALA A 73 4.28 0.05 -4.56
C ALA A 73 3.88 -0.45 -3.17
N VAL A 74 4.10 0.38 -2.16
CA VAL A 74 3.88 0.05 -0.76
C VAL A 74 2.89 1.03 -0.15
N PHE A 75 1.88 0.50 0.53
CA PHE A 75 1.05 1.23 1.48
C PHE A 75 1.19 0.59 2.86
N CYS A 76 1.96 1.22 3.74
CA CYS A 76 2.19 0.71 5.09
C CYS A 76 1.50 1.61 6.13
N LEU A 77 0.26 1.26 6.48
CA LEU A 77 -0.61 2.04 7.37
C LEU A 77 -0.84 3.46 6.84
N SER A 78 -1.17 3.56 5.54
CA SER A 78 -1.26 4.84 4.80
C SER A 78 -2.53 4.98 3.95
N LEU A 79 -3.40 3.97 3.83
CA LEU A 79 -4.71 4.08 3.16
C LEU A 79 -5.76 4.76 4.05
N MET A 80 -5.39 5.83 4.75
CA MET A 80 -6.19 6.47 5.78
C MET A 80 -7.09 7.61 5.26
N GLY A 81 -7.00 7.96 3.98
CA GLY A 81 -7.89 8.95 3.34
C GLY A 81 -9.25 8.34 3.00
N THR A 82 -10.30 9.17 3.00
CA THR A 82 -11.63 8.77 2.49
C THR A 82 -11.57 8.49 0.99
N ASP A 83 -10.71 9.19 0.26
CA ASP A 83 -10.39 8.95 -1.14
C ASP A 83 -9.19 7.99 -1.32
N TYR A 84 -9.08 6.96 -0.48
CA TYR A 84 -8.05 5.94 -0.69
C TYR A 84 -8.09 5.24 -2.08
N PRO A 85 -9.23 5.15 -2.78
CA PRO A 85 -9.25 4.65 -4.15
C PRO A 85 -8.34 5.42 -5.10
N SER A 86 -8.23 6.76 -4.98
CA SER A 86 -7.33 7.52 -5.85
C SER A 86 -5.87 7.18 -5.61
N TYR A 87 -5.48 6.88 -4.37
CA TYR A 87 -4.12 6.44 -4.03
C TYR A 87 -3.78 5.10 -4.70
N LEU A 88 -4.75 4.18 -4.71
CA LEU A 88 -4.58 2.87 -5.36
C LEU A 88 -4.56 2.98 -6.89
N ASN A 89 -5.36 3.89 -7.48
CA ASN A 89 -5.27 4.22 -8.91
C ASN A 89 -3.88 4.77 -9.26
N GLU A 90 -3.33 5.62 -8.41
CA GLU A 90 -2.00 6.18 -8.63
C GLU A 90 -0.91 5.11 -8.52
N ALA A 91 -0.99 4.22 -7.53
CA ALA A 91 -0.11 3.05 -7.46
C ALA A 91 -0.25 2.15 -8.69
N GLN A 92 -1.46 1.93 -9.18
CA GLN A 92 -1.71 1.21 -10.43
C GLN A 92 -1.01 1.90 -11.61
N ARG A 93 -1.11 3.22 -11.73
CA ARG A 93 -0.48 3.98 -12.81
C ARG A 93 1.04 3.86 -12.81
N VAL A 94 1.68 4.06 -11.66
CA VAL A 94 3.16 4.07 -11.57
C VAL A 94 3.77 2.67 -11.59
N LEU A 95 3.02 1.62 -11.24
CA LEU A 95 3.52 0.24 -11.28
C LEU A 95 3.72 -0.27 -12.71
N LYS A 96 4.84 -0.94 -12.96
CA LYS A 96 5.05 -1.72 -14.19
C LYS A 96 4.06 -2.90 -14.27
N PRO A 97 3.71 -3.36 -15.48
CA PRO A 97 3.00 -4.63 -15.65
C PRO A 97 3.73 -5.78 -14.94
N GLY A 98 3.03 -6.54 -14.09
CA GLY A 98 3.63 -7.58 -13.26
C GLY A 98 4.33 -7.08 -11.99
N GLY A 99 4.35 -5.77 -11.74
CA GLY A 99 4.87 -5.19 -10.50
C GLY A 99 4.00 -5.53 -9.28
N TRP A 100 4.56 -5.30 -8.10
CA TRP A 100 3.98 -5.70 -6.82
C TRP A 100 3.29 -4.54 -6.11
N LEU A 101 2.11 -4.80 -5.56
CA LEU A 101 1.42 -3.91 -4.63
C LEU A 101 1.38 -4.58 -3.27
N LEU A 102 2.05 -3.98 -2.28
CA LEU A 102 2.10 -4.47 -0.90
C LEU A 102 1.31 -3.52 -0.01
N ILE A 103 0.30 -4.04 0.69
CA ILE A 103 -0.57 -3.27 1.57
C ILE A 103 -0.52 -3.88 2.95
N ALA A 104 -0.23 -3.05 3.95
CA ALA A 104 -0.35 -3.39 5.36
C ALA A 104 -1.29 -2.38 6.04
N GLU A 105 -2.35 -2.86 6.66
CA GLU A 105 -3.36 -2.00 7.32
C GLU A 105 -3.80 -2.57 8.67
N VAL A 106 -4.27 -1.70 9.56
CA VAL A 106 -4.74 -2.13 10.90
C VAL A 106 -5.92 -3.09 10.74
N LYS A 107 -5.87 -4.21 11.45
CA LYS A 107 -6.85 -5.30 11.32
C LYS A 107 -8.28 -4.85 11.58
N SER A 108 -8.50 -3.98 12.57
CA SER A 108 -9.83 -3.43 12.89
C SER A 108 -10.45 -2.59 11.78
N ARG A 109 -9.68 -2.14 10.77
CA ARG A 109 -10.23 -1.45 9.59
C ARG A 109 -10.96 -2.41 8.65
N PHE A 110 -10.72 -3.71 8.82
CA PHE A 110 -11.19 -4.80 7.98
C PHE A 110 -11.97 -5.86 8.78
N ASP A 111 -12.68 -5.42 9.81
CA ASP A 111 -13.50 -6.29 10.65
C ASP A 111 -14.98 -5.88 10.55
N PRO A 112 -15.78 -6.56 9.70
CA PRO A 112 -17.20 -6.28 9.53
C PRO A 112 -18.02 -6.30 10.82
N ILE A 113 -17.61 -7.12 11.81
CA ILE A 113 -18.31 -7.23 13.10
C ILE A 113 -18.23 -5.91 13.87
N THR A 114 -17.13 -5.16 13.70
CA THR A 114 -16.92 -3.87 14.36
C THR A 114 -17.12 -2.66 13.42
N GLY A 115 -17.76 -2.87 12.26
CA GLY A 115 -18.01 -1.82 11.26
C GLY A 115 -16.82 -1.49 10.37
N GLY A 116 -15.81 -2.36 10.29
CA GLY A 116 -14.75 -2.31 9.28
C GLY A 116 -15.18 -2.92 7.95
N ALA A 117 -14.34 -2.75 6.92
CA ALA A 117 -14.57 -3.34 5.61
C ALA A 117 -14.50 -4.87 5.63
N ASP A 118 -15.23 -5.53 4.73
CA ASP A 118 -14.99 -6.94 4.43
C ASP A 118 -13.68 -7.08 3.63
N PRO A 119 -12.68 -7.83 4.14
CA PRO A 119 -11.43 -8.08 3.41
C PRO A 119 -11.63 -8.64 2.00
N ASN A 120 -12.65 -9.47 1.79
CA ASN A 120 -12.93 -10.07 0.49
C ASN A 120 -13.51 -9.04 -0.49
N LYS A 121 -14.35 -8.11 -0.02
CA LYS A 121 -14.82 -6.99 -0.85
C LYS A 121 -13.66 -6.08 -1.26
N PHE A 122 -12.73 -5.83 -0.34
CA PHE A 122 -11.52 -5.06 -0.64
C PHE A 122 -10.64 -5.75 -1.68
N VAL A 123 -10.35 -7.04 -1.50
CA VAL A 123 -9.59 -7.85 -2.47
C VAL A 123 -10.27 -7.87 -3.84
N LYS A 124 -11.61 -7.95 -3.88
CA LYS A 124 -12.39 -7.87 -5.12
C LYS A 124 -12.21 -6.52 -5.81
N ALA A 125 -12.34 -5.40 -5.08
CA ALA A 125 -12.15 -4.06 -5.64
C ALA A 125 -10.74 -3.86 -6.20
N ILE A 126 -9.70 -4.31 -5.48
CA ILE A 126 -8.31 -4.30 -5.97
C ILE A 126 -8.16 -5.17 -7.23
N SER A 127 -8.87 -6.30 -7.29
CA SER A 127 -8.84 -7.18 -8.46
C SER A 127 -9.50 -6.56 -9.69
N GLU A 128 -10.58 -5.81 -9.49
CA GLU A 128 -11.27 -5.02 -10.52
C GLU A 128 -10.42 -3.83 -11.00
N LEU A 129 -9.62 -3.22 -10.11
CA LEU A 129 -8.64 -2.19 -10.46
C LEU A 129 -7.52 -2.68 -11.39
N GLY A 130 -7.33 -3.99 -11.53
CA GLY A 130 -6.34 -4.57 -12.44
C GLY A 130 -5.20 -5.31 -11.74
N PHE A 131 -5.43 -5.81 -10.53
CA PHE A 131 -4.46 -6.62 -9.79
C PHE A 131 -4.92 -8.07 -9.62
N THR A 132 -3.99 -8.95 -9.29
CA THR A 132 -4.26 -10.34 -8.90
C THR A 132 -3.77 -10.53 -7.47
N SER A 133 -4.64 -11.04 -6.58
CA SER A 133 -4.27 -11.37 -5.20
C SER A 133 -3.25 -12.50 -5.17
N VAL A 134 -2.13 -12.30 -4.47
CA VAL A 134 -1.07 -13.29 -4.28
C VAL A 134 -1.00 -13.75 -2.82
N LEU A 135 -1.10 -12.82 -1.87
CA LEU A 135 -1.10 -13.13 -0.43
C LEU A 135 -2.23 -12.38 0.27
N LYS A 136 -2.86 -13.06 1.24
CA LYS A 136 -3.77 -12.47 2.23
C LYS A 136 -3.40 -13.06 3.59
N ASP A 137 -2.68 -12.30 4.40
CA ASP A 137 -2.25 -12.75 5.73
C ASP A 137 -3.00 -11.99 6.82
N PHE A 138 -3.74 -12.76 7.62
CA PHE A 138 -4.55 -12.28 8.74
C PHE A 138 -4.05 -12.81 10.10
N SER A 139 -2.88 -13.46 10.12
CA SER A 139 -2.32 -14.13 11.29
C SER A 139 -1.88 -13.16 12.38
N ASN A 140 -1.40 -11.97 11.99
CA ASN A 140 -1.03 -10.94 12.94
C ASN A 140 -2.28 -10.39 13.68
N LYS A 141 -2.13 -10.11 14.97
CA LYS A 141 -3.21 -9.61 15.82
C LYS A 141 -3.55 -8.14 15.55
N MET A 142 -2.59 -7.36 15.06
CA MET A 142 -2.68 -5.89 14.96
C MET A 142 -2.94 -5.40 13.54
N PHE A 143 -2.34 -6.05 12.54
CA PHE A 143 -2.47 -5.65 11.13
C PHE A 143 -2.73 -6.86 10.24
N ILE A 144 -3.13 -6.57 9.01
CA ILE A 144 -3.30 -7.55 7.94
C ILE A 144 -2.36 -7.18 6.80
N LEU A 145 -1.93 -8.18 6.02
CA LEU A 145 -1.09 -7.98 4.85
C LEU A 145 -1.80 -8.48 3.61
N PHE A 146 -1.73 -7.69 2.55
CA PHE A 146 -2.11 -8.11 1.22
C PHE A 146 -0.96 -7.88 0.26
N HIS A 147 -0.63 -8.91 -0.52
CA HIS A 147 0.26 -8.76 -1.67
C HIS A 147 -0.53 -9.02 -2.94
N PHE A 148 -0.38 -8.13 -3.90
CA PHE A 148 -0.96 -8.27 -5.22
C PHE A 148 0.10 -8.10 -6.31
N GLN A 149 -0.17 -8.64 -7.49
CA GLN A 149 0.57 -8.33 -8.71
C GLN A 149 -0.31 -7.59 -9.70
N LYS A 150 0.22 -6.54 -10.31
CA LYS A 150 -0.44 -5.82 -11.40
C LYS A 150 -0.58 -6.75 -12.62
N LYS A 151 -1.78 -6.86 -13.18
CA LYS A 151 -2.04 -7.69 -14.37
C LYS A 151 -1.17 -7.19 -15.55
N LYS A 152 -0.65 -8.13 -16.35
CA LYS A 152 0.21 -7.81 -17.51
C LYS A 152 -0.56 -7.25 -18.70
N ARG A 153 -1.87 -7.49 -18.77
CA ARG A 153 -2.77 -7.00 -19.81
C ARG A 153 -3.84 -6.16 -19.14
N GLU A 154 -4.21 -5.05 -19.78
CA GLU A 154 -5.35 -4.26 -19.37
C GLU A 154 -6.63 -5.10 -19.54
N SER A 155 -7.44 -5.18 -18.48
CA SER A 155 -8.81 -5.67 -18.61
C SER A 155 -9.63 -4.63 -19.37
N SER A 156 -10.45 -5.07 -20.32
CA SER A 156 -11.40 -4.22 -21.04
C SER A 156 -12.30 -3.44 -20.07
N LYS A 157 -12.63 -2.19 -20.44
CA LYS A 157 -13.36 -1.16 -19.66
C LYS A 157 -14.27 -1.77 -18.57
N SER A 158 -13.88 -1.63 -17.30
CA SER A 158 -14.67 -2.10 -16.17
C SER A 158 -15.72 -1.07 -15.77
N LYS A 159 -16.87 -1.58 -15.31
CA LYS A 159 -17.87 -0.84 -14.53
C LYS A 159 -17.21 -0.08 -13.37
N ALA A 160 -17.89 0.95 -12.85
CA ALA A 160 -17.46 1.65 -11.64
C ALA A 160 -17.17 0.62 -10.52
N ILE A 161 -15.98 0.68 -9.94
CA ILE A 161 -15.54 -0.22 -8.86
C ILE A 161 -16.29 0.16 -7.58
N GLU A 162 -16.90 -0.82 -6.92
CA GLU A 162 -17.53 -0.64 -5.62
C GLU A 162 -16.46 -0.77 -4.52
N TRP A 163 -16.00 0.38 -4.02
CA TRP A 163 -14.97 0.44 -2.97
C TRP A 163 -15.60 0.30 -1.58
N PRO A 164 -15.14 -0.64 -0.72
CA PRO A 164 -15.60 -0.70 0.65
C PRO A 164 -15.05 0.48 1.46
N GLU A 165 -15.83 1.02 2.39
CA GLU A 165 -15.34 2.06 3.30
C GLU A 165 -14.41 1.44 4.36
N LEU A 166 -13.20 1.99 4.51
CA LEU A 166 -12.24 1.53 5.50
C LEU A 166 -12.41 2.32 6.79
N LYS A 167 -12.84 1.67 7.87
CA LYS A 167 -13.00 2.29 9.20
C LYS A 167 -11.75 3.10 9.59
N PRO A 168 -11.86 4.31 10.17
CA PRO A 168 -10.70 5.11 10.56
C PRO A 168 -9.73 4.39 11.51
N CYS A 169 -8.43 4.66 11.37
CA CYS A 169 -7.44 4.20 12.35
C CYS A 169 -7.43 5.16 13.55
N LEU A 170 -7.85 4.67 14.71
CA LEU A 170 -7.94 5.47 15.95
C LEU A 170 -6.58 5.70 16.63
N TYR A 171 -5.54 4.97 16.23
CA TYR A 171 -4.25 4.92 16.95
C TYR A 171 -3.13 5.73 16.31
N LYS A 172 -3.31 6.23 15.08
CA LYS A 172 -2.33 7.05 14.37
C LYS A 172 -2.92 8.47 14.25
N ARG A 173 -2.35 9.43 14.99
CA ARG A 173 -2.64 10.85 14.78
C ARG A 173 -1.89 11.31 13.52
N ARG A 174 -2.56 12.10 12.68
CA ARG A 174 -1.90 12.85 11.60
C ARG A 174 -1.21 14.07 12.21
#